data_AF-A0A5C4NP36-F1
#
_entry.id   AF-A0A5C4NP36-F1
#
_cell.length_a   1.000
_cell.length_b   1.000
_cell.length_c   1.000
_cell.angle_alpha   90.00
_cell.angle_beta   90.00
_cell.angle_gamma   90.00
#
_symmetry.space_group_name_H-M   'P 1'
#
loop_
_entity.id
_entity.type
_entity.pdbx_description
1 polymer ?
#
loop_
_entity_poly.entity_id
_entity_poly.type
_entity_poly.pdbx_seq_one_letter_code
_entity_poly.pdbx_strand_id
1 'polypeptide(L)'
;MNARAFDLAVSSLPSEMARLHGAGFSLLPLGRGADGKAPLLGFSGTARLPLKRVLAPMHRTGSTCYGIRLGGLAVIDCDSDDPALVSVMEARFGASPVHIRTPRGRHLFYRAPNIERPVYPNLRGEGHAVDLKRGATSYVMGPGSVRPDGGAYFTAKGVLGQDELPVIALSRSKSAARLLGAGEPVPEGGRHDALLKAAIATVGSVNSLIEMQEALTSVRDHLCVSPTTLPEEEVRRIGEWAWRCRLEGHVYCGRASAFRVERQALDALKGAPNRSDAVALFITLQDQHGHRPGYAFALDHTGMLEAGHTDLTRRRFAAARDMLLSRGLLQVAANHCAGRRARTYRLARPLTPSANVTPLHGGGGAGGEV
;
A
#
# COMPACT_ATOMS: atom_id res chain seq x y z
N MET A 1 15.93 28.17 17.82
CA MET A 1 15.87 27.97 16.36
C MET A 1 17.24 27.54 15.89
N ASN A 2 17.41 26.28 15.49
CA ASN A 2 18.73 25.71 15.21
C ASN A 2 19.16 25.95 13.75
N ALA A 3 20.30 26.62 13.62
CA ALA A 3 20.99 26.96 12.37
C ALA A 3 21.64 25.74 11.70
N ARG A 4 20.83 24.76 11.27
CA ARG A 4 21.28 23.61 10.45
C ARG A 4 20.63 23.56 9.06
N ALA A 5 19.93 24.61 8.65
CA ALA A 5 19.09 24.60 7.44
C ALA A 5 19.68 25.38 6.23
N PHE A 6 20.96 25.77 6.25
CA PHE A 6 21.51 26.68 5.23
C PHE A 6 22.88 26.26 4.67
N ASP A 7 23.09 24.98 4.41
CA ASP A 7 24.32 24.55 3.72
C ASP A 7 24.15 23.29 2.84
N LEU A 8 23.17 23.33 1.94
CA LEU A 8 23.24 22.55 0.69
C LEU A 8 23.81 23.48 -0.36
N ALA A 9 25.12 23.37 -0.61
CA ALA A 9 25.81 24.11 -1.66
C ALA A 9 24.96 24.14 -2.94
N VAL A 10 24.74 25.33 -3.52
CA VAL A 10 24.02 25.49 -4.78
C VAL A 10 24.78 24.73 -5.85
N SER A 11 24.40 23.47 -6.09
CA SER A 11 24.98 22.68 -7.15
C SER A 11 24.55 23.28 -8.47
N SER A 12 25.48 23.44 -9.41
CA SER A 12 25.11 23.90 -10.74
C SER A 12 24.11 22.91 -11.36
N LEU A 13 23.19 23.40 -12.19
CA LEU A 13 22.20 22.54 -12.86
C LEU A 13 22.84 21.32 -13.58
N PRO A 14 23.96 21.46 -14.32
CA PRO A 14 24.67 20.31 -14.88
C PRO A 14 25.17 19.30 -13.83
N SER A 15 25.64 19.77 -12.67
CA SER A 15 26.07 18.90 -11.56
C SER A 15 24.90 18.11 -10.98
N GLU A 16 23.75 18.76 -10.79
CA GLU A 16 22.53 18.09 -10.32
C GLU A 16 22.03 17.04 -11.30
N MET A 17 22.01 17.38 -12.60
CA MET A 17 21.66 16.43 -13.65
C MET A 17 22.63 15.26 -13.72
N ALA A 18 23.94 15.50 -13.56
CA ALA A 18 24.94 14.45 -13.50
C ALA A 18 24.74 13.52 -12.30
N ARG A 19 24.40 14.08 -11.13
CA ARG A 19 24.10 13.33 -9.91
C ARG A 19 22.88 12.43 -10.09
N LEU A 20 21.77 12.99 -10.57
CA LEU A 20 20.55 12.22 -10.84
C LEU A 20 20.77 11.13 -11.90
N HIS A 21 21.53 11.44 -12.95
CA HIS A 21 21.95 10.43 -13.92
C HIS A 21 22.80 9.35 -13.22
N GLY A 22 23.82 9.70 -12.45
CA GLY A 22 24.62 8.73 -11.68
C GLY A 22 23.75 7.81 -10.79
N ALA A 23 22.71 8.36 -10.17
CA ALA A 23 21.74 7.63 -9.34
C ALA A 23 20.73 6.76 -10.11
N GLY A 24 20.86 6.63 -11.43
CA GLY A 24 20.04 5.73 -12.24
C GLY A 24 18.85 6.38 -12.94
N PHE A 25 18.58 7.67 -12.72
CA PHE A 25 17.41 8.34 -13.29
C PHE A 25 17.56 8.57 -14.80
N SER A 26 16.43 8.45 -15.51
CA SER A 26 16.34 8.74 -16.93
C SER A 26 15.89 10.18 -17.16
N LEU A 27 16.77 11.00 -17.74
CA LEU A 27 16.53 12.43 -17.92
C LEU A 27 16.11 12.77 -19.36
N LEU A 28 15.39 13.87 -19.52
CA LEU A 28 14.94 14.43 -20.79
C LEU A 28 15.31 15.90 -20.93
N PRO A 29 15.84 16.33 -22.09
CA PRO A 29 16.04 17.75 -22.35
C PRO A 29 14.69 18.38 -22.66
N LEU A 30 14.32 19.43 -21.93
CA LEU A 30 13.11 20.21 -22.15
C LEU A 30 13.48 21.63 -22.60
N GLY A 31 12.52 22.39 -23.10
CA GLY A 31 12.75 23.76 -23.57
C GLY A 31 11.93 24.16 -24.79
N ARG A 32 11.05 23.29 -25.29
CA ARG A 32 10.06 23.69 -26.31
C ARG A 32 8.79 24.24 -25.66
N GLY A 33 8.02 25.00 -26.45
CA GLY A 33 6.76 25.60 -26.02
C GLY A 33 6.97 26.86 -25.18
N ALA A 34 5.89 27.65 -25.02
CA ALA A 34 5.94 28.89 -24.26
C ALA A 34 6.28 28.68 -22.78
N ASP A 35 5.99 27.48 -22.24
CA ASP A 35 6.25 27.13 -20.85
C ASP A 35 7.59 26.42 -20.62
N GLY A 36 8.34 26.11 -21.69
CA GLY A 36 9.60 25.35 -21.66
C GLY A 36 9.46 23.89 -21.26
N LYS A 37 8.24 23.36 -21.07
CA LYS A 37 8.02 22.01 -20.53
C LYS A 37 8.09 20.92 -21.60
N ALA A 38 7.96 21.28 -22.87
CA ALA A 38 7.93 20.28 -23.93
C ALA A 38 9.35 19.75 -24.26
N PRO A 39 9.49 18.45 -24.59
CA PRO A 39 10.79 17.85 -24.84
C PRO A 39 11.46 18.38 -26.10
N LEU A 40 12.77 18.60 -26.02
CA LEU A 40 13.62 18.94 -27.16
C LEU A 40 13.89 17.73 -28.07
N LEU A 41 13.72 16.51 -27.54
CA LEU A 41 13.92 15.24 -28.22
C LEU A 41 12.72 14.31 -28.00
N GLY A 42 12.35 13.55 -29.03
CA GLY A 42 11.44 12.42 -28.88
C GLY A 42 12.06 11.32 -28.02
N PHE A 43 11.25 10.65 -27.19
CA PHE A 43 11.75 9.67 -26.22
C PHE A 43 10.85 8.43 -26.03
N SER A 44 9.75 8.33 -26.79
CA SER A 44 8.90 7.15 -26.78
C SER A 44 9.69 5.93 -27.24
N GLY A 45 9.53 4.80 -26.55
CA GLY A 45 10.27 3.55 -26.83
C GLY A 45 11.79 3.65 -26.68
N THR A 46 12.33 4.80 -26.27
CA THR A 46 13.76 5.01 -26.17
C THR A 46 14.25 4.59 -24.80
N ALA A 47 15.35 3.85 -24.76
CA ALA A 47 16.08 3.56 -23.52
C ALA A 47 16.56 4.86 -22.83
N ARG A 48 17.21 4.69 -21.68
CA ARG A 48 17.79 5.81 -20.93
C ARG A 48 18.81 6.58 -21.77
N LEU A 49 18.61 7.89 -21.92
CA LEU A 49 19.50 8.74 -22.72
C LEU A 49 20.85 8.93 -22.00
N PRO A 50 21.99 8.89 -22.71
CA PRO A 50 23.27 9.34 -22.17
C PRO A 50 23.19 10.82 -21.78
N LEU A 51 23.82 11.22 -20.67
CA LEU A 51 23.76 12.59 -20.14
C LEU A 51 24.17 13.64 -21.18
N LYS A 52 25.20 13.37 -22.00
CA LYS A 52 25.62 14.26 -23.10
C LYS A 52 24.50 14.55 -24.11
N ARG A 53 23.61 13.58 -24.38
CA ARG A 53 22.46 13.78 -25.29
C ARG A 53 21.33 14.58 -24.64
N VAL A 54 21.33 14.71 -23.32
CA VAL A 54 20.42 15.59 -22.58
C VAL A 54 21.00 17.01 -22.49
N LEU A 55 22.26 17.15 -22.11
CA LEU A 55 22.89 18.47 -21.94
C LEU A 55 23.09 19.23 -23.27
N ALA A 56 23.49 18.55 -24.35
CA ALA A 56 23.81 19.25 -25.60
C ALA A 56 22.63 20.02 -26.24
N PRO A 57 21.41 19.47 -26.34
CA PRO A 57 20.23 20.24 -26.79
C PRO A 57 19.87 21.40 -25.86
N MET A 58 19.99 21.21 -24.54
CA MET A 58 19.69 22.27 -23.57
C MET A 58 20.67 23.43 -23.73
N HIS A 59 21.97 23.15 -23.82
CA HIS A 59 23.00 24.16 -24.04
C HIS A 59 22.77 24.95 -25.35
N ARG A 60 22.46 24.26 -26.45
CA ARG A 60 22.18 24.94 -27.74
C ARG A 60 20.98 25.87 -27.71
N THR A 61 20.02 25.63 -26.84
CA THR A 61 18.77 26.40 -26.74
C THR A 61 18.77 27.36 -25.56
N GLY A 62 19.82 27.37 -24.73
CA GLY A 62 19.85 28.10 -23.47
C GLY A 62 18.84 27.60 -22.44
N SER A 63 18.26 26.41 -22.62
CA SER A 63 17.24 25.88 -21.73
C SER A 63 17.86 25.42 -20.40
N THR A 64 17.23 25.81 -19.31
CA THR A 64 17.50 25.32 -17.95
C THR A 64 16.46 24.31 -17.48
N CYS A 65 15.57 23.85 -18.37
CA CYS A 65 14.51 22.90 -18.07
C CYS A 65 14.91 21.46 -18.45
N TYR A 66 14.75 20.52 -17.51
CA TYR A 66 14.88 19.10 -17.80
C TYR A 66 13.78 18.28 -17.11
N GLY A 67 13.49 17.11 -17.68
CA GLY A 67 12.48 16.19 -17.19
C GLY A 67 13.10 14.93 -16.58
N ILE A 68 12.45 14.38 -15.56
CA ILE A 68 12.70 13.05 -15.01
C ILE A 68 11.63 12.12 -15.55
N ARG A 69 12.03 11.08 -16.29
CA ARG A 69 11.10 10.06 -16.80
C ARG A 69 10.64 9.15 -15.68
N LEU A 70 9.38 8.72 -15.74
CA LEU A 70 8.71 7.98 -14.68
C LEU A 70 8.67 6.47 -14.91
N GLY A 71 9.64 5.92 -15.66
CA GLY A 71 9.80 4.47 -15.78
C GLY A 71 10.20 3.87 -14.44
N GLY A 72 9.30 3.13 -13.80
CA GLY A 72 9.51 2.58 -12.44
C GLY A 72 9.24 3.56 -11.30
N LEU A 73 8.74 4.77 -11.59
CA LEU A 73 8.40 5.78 -10.59
C LEU A 73 6.91 6.12 -10.64
N ALA A 74 6.40 6.62 -9.52
CA ALA A 74 5.11 7.28 -9.42
C ALA A 74 5.31 8.65 -8.75
N VAL A 75 4.64 9.66 -9.28
CA VAL A 75 4.68 11.03 -8.73
C VAL A 75 3.26 11.51 -8.50
N ILE A 76 2.99 11.96 -7.28
CA ILE A 76 1.78 12.71 -6.96
C ILE A 76 2.09 14.17 -7.25
N ASP A 77 1.42 14.75 -8.24
CA ASP A 77 1.55 16.14 -8.67
C ASP A 77 0.39 16.96 -8.11
N CYS A 78 0.63 17.64 -7.01
CA CYS A 78 -0.34 18.55 -6.38
C CYS A 78 -0.31 19.90 -7.09
N ASP A 79 -1.47 20.37 -7.57
CA ASP A 79 -1.57 21.66 -8.27
C ASP A 79 -1.32 22.87 -7.34
N SER A 80 -1.51 22.70 -6.03
CA SER A 80 -1.27 23.71 -4.98
C SER A 80 -0.22 23.25 -3.97
N ASP A 81 0.46 24.21 -3.33
CA ASP A 81 1.46 23.95 -2.28
C ASP A 81 0.83 23.94 -0.88
N ASP A 82 -0.34 23.31 -0.76
CA ASP A 82 -1.09 23.21 0.49
C ASP A 82 -0.55 22.06 1.36
N PRO A 83 -0.01 22.33 2.57
CA PRO A 83 0.44 21.29 3.49
C PRO A 83 -0.64 20.29 3.88
N ALA A 84 -1.91 20.72 3.98
CA ALA A 84 -3.02 19.82 4.31
C ALA A 84 -3.24 18.81 3.19
N LEU A 85 -3.26 19.25 1.93
CA LEU A 85 -3.34 18.36 0.77
C LEU A 85 -2.17 17.38 0.71
N VAL A 86 -0.95 17.84 1.00
CA VAL A 86 0.23 16.96 1.06
C VAL A 86 0.08 15.90 2.15
N SER A 87 -0.37 16.29 3.34
CA SER A 87 -0.63 15.36 4.44
C SER A 87 -1.69 14.31 4.06
N VAL A 88 -2.78 14.73 3.41
CA VAL A 88 -3.83 13.83 2.88
C VAL A 88 -3.24 12.83 1.87
N MET A 89 -2.36 13.28 0.97
CA MET A 89 -1.71 12.40 -0.01
C MET A 89 -0.73 11.43 0.66
N GLU A 90 0.10 11.90 1.60
CA GLU A 90 1.05 11.04 2.34
C GLU A 90 0.33 10.04 3.26
N ALA A 91 -0.78 10.42 3.88
CA ALA A 91 -1.62 9.50 4.67
C ALA A 91 -2.19 8.38 3.79
N ARG A 92 -2.61 8.72 2.56
CA ARG A 92 -3.22 7.76 1.62
C ARG A 92 -2.20 6.85 0.94
N PHE A 93 -1.06 7.39 0.54
CA PHE A 93 -0.10 6.73 -0.35
C PHE A 93 1.22 6.34 0.33
N GLY A 94 1.35 6.63 1.63
CA GLY A 94 2.57 6.51 2.41
C GLY A 94 3.37 7.82 2.42
N ALA A 95 4.15 8.06 3.47
CA ALA A 95 5.00 9.25 3.54
C ALA A 95 6.04 9.26 2.42
N SER A 96 6.22 10.39 1.73
CA SER A 96 7.26 10.57 0.72
C SER A 96 8.47 11.26 1.35
N PRO A 97 9.68 10.69 1.27
CA PRO A 97 10.87 11.37 1.76
C PRO A 97 11.33 12.51 0.83
N VAL A 98 10.87 12.54 -0.43
CA VAL A 98 11.37 13.47 -1.45
C VAL A 98 10.25 14.31 -2.05
N HIS A 99 10.27 15.61 -1.77
CA HIS A 99 9.34 16.58 -2.31
C HIS A 99 10.07 17.62 -3.17
N ILE A 100 9.54 17.87 -4.37
CA ILE A 100 9.97 18.99 -5.21
C ILE A 100 8.86 20.02 -5.25
N ARG A 101 9.13 21.24 -4.79
CA ARG A 101 8.23 22.36 -4.97
C ARG A 101 8.24 22.78 -6.43
N THR A 102 7.05 22.94 -6.99
CA THR A 102 6.82 23.45 -8.33
C THR A 102 6.42 24.93 -8.25
N PRO A 103 6.26 25.64 -9.38
CA PRO A 103 5.86 27.05 -9.35
C PRO A 103 4.53 27.30 -8.64
N ARG A 104 3.63 26.31 -8.56
CA ARG A 104 2.30 26.45 -7.95
C ARG A 104 2.03 25.44 -6.84
N GLY A 105 2.67 24.27 -6.87
CA GLY A 105 2.39 23.18 -5.97
C GLY A 105 3.59 22.29 -5.70
N ARG A 106 3.39 20.97 -5.69
CA ARG A 106 4.39 20.04 -5.16
C ARG A 106 4.33 18.68 -5.84
N HIS A 107 5.50 18.13 -6.15
CA HIS A 107 5.67 16.73 -6.53
C HIS A 107 6.09 15.90 -5.32
N LEU A 108 5.41 14.78 -5.06
CA LEU A 108 5.80 13.77 -4.08
C LEU A 108 6.27 12.52 -4.81
N PHE A 109 7.51 12.08 -4.57
CA PHE A 109 8.13 10.98 -5.31
C PHE A 109 8.00 9.62 -4.60
N TYR A 110 7.73 8.59 -5.39
CA TYR A 110 7.65 7.19 -4.97
C TYR A 110 8.20 6.25 -6.04
N ARG A 111 8.53 5.02 -5.64
CA ARG A 111 8.66 3.90 -6.59
C ARG A 111 7.29 3.42 -7.03
N ALA A 112 7.14 3.09 -8.30
CA ALA A 112 5.97 2.36 -8.77
C ALA A 112 6.04 0.90 -8.29
N PRO A 113 4.91 0.27 -7.90
CA PRO A 113 4.90 -1.14 -7.53
C PRO A 113 5.28 -2.03 -8.73
N ASN A 114 6.09 -3.05 -8.46
CA ASN A 114 6.46 -4.07 -9.44
C ASN A 114 5.37 -5.16 -9.52
N ILE A 115 4.16 -4.75 -9.91
CA ILE A 115 3.04 -5.66 -10.17
C ILE A 115 2.54 -5.43 -11.60
N GLU A 116 2.11 -6.51 -12.27
CA GLU A 116 1.86 -6.51 -13.72
C GLU A 116 0.77 -5.52 -14.15
N ARG A 117 -0.24 -5.31 -13.29
CA ARG A 117 -1.35 -4.36 -13.52
C ARG A 117 -1.79 -3.68 -12.23
N PRO A 118 -1.05 -2.66 -11.75
CA PRO A 118 -1.47 -1.88 -10.60
C PRO A 118 -2.68 -1.03 -10.97
N VAL A 119 -3.68 -1.00 -10.10
CA VAL A 119 -4.84 -0.10 -10.25
C VAL A 119 -4.52 1.19 -9.53
N TYR A 120 -4.48 2.29 -10.27
CA TYR A 120 -4.24 3.62 -9.74
C TYR A 120 -5.57 4.41 -9.67
N PRO A 121 -5.81 5.17 -8.59
CA PRO A 121 -6.99 6.02 -8.48
C PRO A 121 -6.94 7.18 -9.47
N ASN A 122 -8.13 7.66 -9.85
CA ASN A 122 -8.28 8.90 -10.59
C ASN A 122 -8.54 10.05 -9.59
N LEU A 123 -7.47 10.65 -9.08
CA LEU A 123 -7.55 11.67 -8.03
C LEU A 123 -8.37 12.91 -8.44
N ARG A 124 -8.30 13.33 -9.71
CA ARG A 124 -9.16 14.39 -10.24
C ARG A 124 -10.63 13.99 -10.26
N GLY A 125 -10.91 12.74 -10.65
CA GLY A 125 -12.26 12.16 -10.59
C GLY A 125 -12.80 12.01 -9.17
N GLU A 126 -11.94 12.06 -8.15
CA GLU A 126 -12.28 12.03 -6.74
C GLU A 126 -12.37 13.44 -6.12
N GLY A 127 -12.28 14.50 -6.93
CA GLY A 127 -12.42 15.89 -6.47
C GLY A 127 -11.13 16.54 -5.99
N HIS A 128 -9.98 15.87 -6.07
CA HIS A 128 -8.69 16.47 -5.71
C HIS A 128 -8.03 17.15 -6.92
N ALA A 129 -7.49 18.36 -6.72
CA ALA A 129 -6.64 19.05 -7.70
C ALA A 129 -5.22 18.44 -7.74
N VAL A 130 -5.16 17.12 -7.98
CA VAL A 130 -3.95 16.31 -7.93
C VAL A 130 -3.95 15.34 -9.10
N ASP A 131 -2.78 15.18 -9.73
CA ASP A 131 -2.56 14.17 -10.77
C ASP A 131 -1.61 13.07 -10.29
N LEU A 132 -1.87 11.83 -10.67
CA LEU A 132 -0.96 10.71 -10.41
C LEU A 132 -0.22 10.36 -11.70
N LYS A 133 1.03 10.83 -11.79
CA LYS A 133 1.87 10.64 -12.97
C LYS A 133 2.72 9.40 -12.84
N ARG A 134 2.77 8.59 -13.91
CA ARG A 134 3.52 7.33 -13.96
C ARG A 134 3.78 6.87 -15.39
N GLY A 135 4.69 5.90 -15.51
CA GLY A 135 4.91 5.15 -16.75
C GLY A 135 6.07 5.67 -17.59
N ALA A 136 6.60 4.80 -18.46
CA ALA A 136 7.82 5.03 -19.21
C ALA A 136 7.75 6.19 -20.22
N THR A 137 6.54 6.61 -20.59
CA THR A 137 6.23 7.73 -21.50
C THR A 137 5.90 9.03 -20.76
N SER A 138 5.83 9.01 -19.43
CA SER A 138 5.55 10.18 -18.61
C SER A 138 6.82 10.78 -18.03
N TYR A 139 6.80 12.08 -17.75
CA TYR A 139 7.88 12.78 -17.08
C TYR A 139 7.34 13.93 -16.23
N VAL A 140 8.16 14.38 -15.27
CA VAL A 140 7.95 15.61 -14.51
C VAL A 140 9.20 16.48 -14.58
N MET A 141 9.07 17.78 -14.35
CA MET A 141 10.21 18.68 -14.26
C MET A 141 11.13 18.29 -13.09
N GLY A 142 12.44 18.29 -13.33
CA GLY A 142 13.44 17.97 -12.32
C GLY A 142 13.85 19.16 -11.45
N PRO A 143 14.40 18.92 -10.24
CA PRO A 143 14.88 19.96 -9.34
C PRO A 143 15.97 20.82 -9.99
N GLY A 144 15.97 22.11 -9.67
CA GLY A 144 16.87 23.12 -10.24
C GLY A 144 16.41 23.68 -11.59
N SER A 145 15.33 23.14 -12.18
CA SER A 145 14.80 23.67 -13.43
C SER A 145 14.15 25.04 -13.25
N VAL A 146 14.36 25.95 -14.20
CA VAL A 146 13.71 27.28 -14.24
C VAL A 146 13.04 27.46 -15.59
N ARG A 147 11.74 27.79 -15.58
CA ARG A 147 10.95 28.01 -16.79
C ARG A 147 11.22 29.41 -17.38
N PRO A 148 10.90 29.62 -18.67
CA PRO A 148 10.99 30.95 -19.29
C PRO A 148 10.17 32.03 -18.57
N ASP A 149 9.06 31.63 -17.92
CA ASP A 149 8.21 32.53 -17.13
C ASP A 149 8.72 32.76 -15.68
N GLY A 150 9.94 32.31 -15.36
CA GLY A 150 10.54 32.41 -14.04
C GLY A 150 10.07 31.33 -13.04
N GLY A 151 9.13 30.47 -13.43
CA GLY A 151 8.68 29.38 -12.56
C GLY A 151 9.81 28.38 -12.27
N ALA A 152 10.20 28.27 -11.00
CA ALA A 152 11.30 27.41 -10.57
C ALA A 152 10.83 26.11 -9.91
N TYR A 153 11.66 25.08 -9.99
CA TYR A 153 11.49 23.80 -9.30
C TYR A 153 12.64 23.61 -8.33
N PHE A 154 12.34 23.47 -7.04
CA PHE A 154 13.37 23.32 -6.01
C PHE A 154 13.02 22.24 -5.02
N THR A 155 14.05 21.67 -4.44
CA THR A 155 13.94 20.63 -3.42
C THR A 155 13.33 21.22 -2.15
N ALA A 156 12.23 20.62 -1.68
CA ALA A 156 11.51 21.06 -0.48
C ALA A 156 11.65 20.07 0.69
N LYS A 157 11.84 18.78 0.41
CA LYS A 157 12.06 17.71 1.40
C LYS A 157 12.94 16.64 0.75
N GLY A 158 13.93 16.12 1.48
CA GLY A 158 14.85 15.08 1.00
C GLY A 158 15.63 15.48 -0.25
N VAL A 159 16.32 14.54 -0.88
CA VAL A 159 17.13 14.70 -2.09
C VAL A 159 16.89 13.49 -3.00
N LEU A 160 16.30 13.75 -4.17
CA LEU A 160 15.98 12.70 -5.13
C LEU A 160 17.25 11.95 -5.56
N GLY A 161 17.27 10.62 -5.45
CA GLY A 161 18.44 9.80 -5.78
C GLY A 161 19.51 9.71 -4.69
N GLN A 162 19.25 10.29 -3.52
CA GLN A 162 19.98 9.97 -2.28
C GLN A 162 19.05 9.30 -1.27
N ASP A 163 17.87 9.88 -1.04
CA ASP A 163 16.87 9.28 -0.16
C ASP A 163 16.16 8.10 -0.84
N GLU A 164 15.97 7.02 -0.10
CA GLU A 164 15.28 5.83 -0.59
C GLU A 164 13.78 6.11 -0.74
N LEU A 165 13.28 5.96 -1.97
CA LEU A 165 11.86 6.14 -2.25
C LEU A 165 11.05 4.90 -1.84
N PRO A 166 9.99 5.04 -1.01
CA PRO A 166 9.08 3.93 -0.74
C PRO A 166 8.27 3.58 -1.98
N VAL A 167 7.76 2.34 -2.03
CA VAL A 167 6.77 1.96 -3.05
C VAL A 167 5.45 2.63 -2.71
N ILE A 168 4.82 3.27 -3.69
CA ILE A 168 3.53 3.94 -3.48
C ILE A 168 2.46 2.95 -2.99
N ALA A 169 1.79 3.29 -1.88
CA ALA A 169 0.75 2.44 -1.31
C ALA A 169 -0.55 2.56 -2.12
N LEU A 170 -0.78 1.60 -3.02
CA LEU A 170 -2.03 1.48 -3.76
C LEU A 170 -2.99 0.58 -2.96
N SER A 171 -3.60 1.13 -1.92
CA SER A 171 -4.65 0.41 -1.19
C SER A 171 -5.76 -0.02 -2.15
N ARG A 172 -6.08 -1.33 -2.21
CA ARG A 172 -7.24 -1.89 -2.97
C ARG A 172 -8.61 -1.48 -2.40
N SER A 173 -8.62 -0.48 -1.52
CA SER A 173 -9.75 -0.17 -0.70
C SER A 173 -10.51 1.00 -1.32
N LYS A 174 -11.67 0.70 -1.91
CA LYS A 174 -12.74 1.69 -2.16
C LYS A 174 -13.09 2.51 -0.90
N SER A 175 -12.60 2.09 0.28
CA SER A 175 -12.76 2.76 1.57
C SER A 175 -11.88 3.98 1.77
N ALA A 176 -10.69 4.07 1.15
CA ALA A 176 -9.79 5.21 1.36
C ALA A 176 -10.31 6.49 0.66
N ALA A 177 -10.90 6.36 -0.53
CA ALA A 177 -11.59 7.45 -1.23
C ALA A 177 -12.86 7.92 -0.47
N ARG A 178 -13.49 7.02 0.29
CA ARG A 178 -14.62 7.35 1.17
C ARG A 178 -14.19 8.01 2.48
N LEU A 179 -12.92 7.88 2.82
CA LEU A 179 -12.36 8.39 4.07
C LEU A 179 -11.94 9.85 3.95
N LEU A 180 -11.81 10.49 2.77
CA LEU A 180 -11.12 11.79 2.68
C LEU A 180 -11.68 12.78 1.64
N GLY A 181 -12.99 12.77 1.33
CA GLY A 181 -13.63 14.01 0.82
C GLY A 181 -14.51 13.98 -0.44
N ALA A 182 -15.06 12.84 -0.85
CA ALA A 182 -16.12 12.79 -1.87
C ALA A 182 -17.29 11.87 -1.50
N GLY A 183 -17.42 11.56 -0.21
CA GLY A 183 -18.54 10.79 0.35
C GLY A 183 -19.39 11.66 1.25
N GLU A 184 -20.66 11.30 1.40
CA GLU A 184 -21.50 11.86 2.45
C GLU A 184 -20.78 11.76 3.81
N PRO A 185 -20.88 12.80 4.67
CA PRO A 185 -20.34 12.77 6.03
C PRO A 185 -20.74 11.48 6.75
N VAL A 186 -19.84 10.92 7.55
CA VAL A 186 -20.11 9.70 8.32
C VAL A 186 -21.25 9.99 9.32
N PRO A 187 -22.41 9.33 9.19
CA PRO A 187 -23.55 9.57 10.05
C PRO A 187 -23.24 9.14 11.48
N GLU A 188 -23.97 9.66 12.47
CA GLU A 188 -23.61 9.54 13.89
C GLU A 188 -23.39 8.08 14.34
N GLY A 189 -24.18 7.13 13.82
CA GLY A 189 -24.07 5.70 14.13
C GLY A 189 -22.90 4.95 13.46
N GLY A 190 -22.19 5.56 12.50
CA GLY A 190 -21.08 4.95 11.76
C GLY A 190 -19.69 5.44 12.15
N ARG A 191 -19.60 6.43 13.07
CA ARG A 191 -18.36 7.16 13.38
C ARG A 191 -17.29 6.28 14.02
N HIS A 192 -17.69 5.45 14.98
CA HIS A 192 -16.79 4.52 15.66
C HIS A 192 -16.09 3.58 14.66
N ASP A 193 -16.86 2.93 13.79
CA ASP A 193 -16.35 2.03 12.77
C ASP A 193 -15.46 2.75 11.75
N ALA A 194 -15.79 3.99 11.40
CA ALA A 194 -14.97 4.80 10.50
C ALA A 194 -13.61 5.11 11.12
N LEU A 195 -13.58 5.47 12.41
CA LEU A 195 -12.34 5.73 13.15
C LEU A 195 -11.51 4.45 13.36
N LEU A 196 -12.13 3.29 13.64
CA LEU A 196 -11.42 2.01 13.70
C LEU A 196 -10.72 1.69 12.38
N LYS A 197 -11.41 1.91 11.25
CA LYS A 197 -10.85 1.70 9.91
C LYS A 197 -9.73 2.70 9.61
N ALA A 198 -9.91 3.97 9.97
CA ALA A 198 -8.89 5.00 9.84
C ALA A 198 -7.65 4.64 10.65
N ALA A 199 -7.83 4.19 11.89
CA ALA A 199 -6.76 3.82 12.79
C ALA A 199 -5.90 2.70 12.22
N ILE A 200 -6.50 1.58 11.78
CA ILE A 200 -5.73 0.48 11.19
C ILE A 200 -5.05 0.89 9.87
N ALA A 201 -5.65 1.79 9.08
CA ALA A 201 -5.03 2.28 7.85
C ALA A 201 -3.82 3.19 8.12
N THR A 202 -3.91 4.06 9.12
CA THR A 202 -2.89 5.07 9.44
C THR A 202 -1.79 4.54 10.35
N VAL A 203 -2.07 3.53 11.18
CA VAL A 203 -1.10 3.08 12.20
C VAL A 203 0.21 2.59 11.59
N GLY A 204 0.22 2.13 10.34
CA GLY A 204 1.44 1.69 9.66
C GLY A 204 2.37 2.83 9.19
N SER A 205 1.88 4.06 9.09
CA SER A 205 2.62 5.21 8.52
C SER A 205 3.06 6.25 9.55
N VAL A 206 2.45 6.27 10.74
CA VAL A 206 2.79 7.22 11.82
C VAL A 206 3.92 6.70 12.71
N ASN A 207 4.72 7.57 13.29
CA ASN A 207 5.89 7.18 14.11
C ASN A 207 5.67 7.29 15.61
N SER A 208 4.54 7.88 16.04
CA SER A 208 4.20 8.03 17.45
C SER A 208 2.70 7.92 17.70
N LEU A 209 2.33 7.66 18.96
CA LEU A 209 0.95 7.72 19.40
C LEU A 209 0.35 9.13 19.29
N ILE A 210 1.18 10.18 19.37
CA ILE A 210 0.75 11.57 19.21
C ILE A 210 0.33 11.81 17.76
N GLU A 211 1.18 11.47 16.78
CA GLU A 211 0.83 11.58 15.35
C GLU A 211 -0.44 10.77 15.01
N MET A 212 -0.61 9.61 15.66
CA MET A 212 -1.82 8.79 15.52
C MET A 212 -3.07 9.51 16.04
N GLN A 213 -2.98 10.15 17.20
CA GLN A 213 -4.08 10.91 17.80
C GLN A 213 -4.44 12.13 16.96
N GLU A 214 -3.44 12.86 16.45
CA GLU A 214 -3.64 13.99 15.54
C GLU A 214 -4.35 13.57 14.26
N ALA A 215 -3.93 12.44 13.66
CA ALA A 215 -4.54 11.91 12.46
C ALA A 215 -6.00 11.48 12.68
N LEU A 216 -6.31 10.81 13.79
CA LEU A 216 -7.68 10.39 14.11
C LEU A 216 -8.59 11.56 14.51
N THR A 217 -8.03 12.58 15.17
CA THR A 217 -8.73 13.83 15.48
C THR A 217 -9.14 14.54 14.20
N SER A 218 -8.21 14.65 13.23
CA SER A 218 -8.49 15.17 11.90
C SER A 218 -9.62 14.39 11.20
N VAL A 219 -9.61 13.06 11.27
CA VAL A 219 -10.68 12.20 10.73
C VAL A 219 -12.03 12.49 11.41
N ARG A 220 -12.07 12.63 12.74
CA ARG A 220 -13.30 13.02 13.45
C ARG A 220 -13.80 14.37 12.95
N ASP A 221 -12.96 15.39 12.98
CA ASP A 221 -13.35 16.79 12.79
C ASP A 221 -13.78 17.08 11.35
N HIS A 222 -13.22 16.38 10.36
CA HIS A 222 -13.49 16.64 8.95
C HIS A 222 -14.50 15.68 8.30
N LEU A 223 -14.75 14.51 8.88
CA LEU A 223 -15.51 13.46 8.20
C LEU A 223 -16.75 13.00 8.97
N CYS A 224 -16.82 13.23 10.27
CA CYS A 224 -17.95 12.81 11.08
C CYS A 224 -18.99 13.92 11.19
N VAL A 225 -20.27 13.56 11.10
CA VAL A 225 -21.36 14.46 11.51
C VAL A 225 -21.26 14.71 13.02
N SER A 226 -21.54 15.95 13.43
CA SER A 226 -21.56 16.38 14.84
C SER A 226 -20.28 15.95 15.59
N PRO A 227 -19.07 16.34 15.14
CA PRO A 227 -17.81 15.83 15.71
C PRO A 227 -17.67 16.10 17.22
N THR A 228 -18.29 17.18 17.72
CA THR A 228 -18.32 17.54 19.13
C THR A 228 -19.06 16.54 20.02
N THR A 229 -19.94 15.70 19.45
CA THR A 229 -20.64 14.65 20.22
C THR A 229 -19.82 13.37 20.32
N LEU A 230 -18.67 13.28 19.66
CA LEU A 230 -17.72 12.19 19.82
C LEU A 230 -16.57 12.62 20.76
N PRO A 231 -16.52 12.10 22.00
CA PRO A 231 -15.53 12.53 22.98
C PRO A 231 -14.10 12.27 22.51
N GLU A 232 -13.19 13.18 22.86
CA GLU A 232 -11.75 13.02 22.60
C GLU A 232 -11.19 11.72 23.21
N GLU A 233 -11.72 11.33 24.37
CA GLU A 233 -11.38 10.07 25.04
C GLU A 233 -11.72 8.82 24.19
N GLU A 234 -12.76 8.87 23.37
CA GLU A 234 -13.07 7.77 22.46
C GLU A 234 -12.06 7.68 21.32
N VAL A 235 -11.70 8.81 20.71
CA VAL A 235 -10.66 8.90 19.68
C VAL A 235 -9.32 8.39 20.21
N ARG A 236 -8.95 8.81 21.43
CA ARG A 236 -7.74 8.36 22.12
C ARG A 236 -7.69 6.85 22.29
N ARG A 237 -8.77 6.23 22.80
CA ARG A 237 -8.87 4.77 23.00
C ARG A 237 -8.74 4.00 21.69
N ILE A 238 -9.32 4.51 20.60
CA ILE A 238 -9.17 3.91 19.25
C ILE A 238 -7.71 3.99 18.77
N GLY A 239 -7.05 5.14 18.97
CA GLY A 239 -5.64 5.32 18.64
C GLY A 239 -4.73 4.35 19.39
N GLU A 240 -4.92 4.22 20.71
CA GLU A 240 -4.18 3.29 21.57
C GLU A 240 -4.42 1.82 21.21
N TRP A 241 -5.66 1.46 20.90
CA TRP A 241 -5.99 0.13 20.43
C TRP A 241 -5.23 -0.23 19.15
N ALA A 242 -5.28 0.64 18.13
CA ALA A 242 -4.58 0.37 16.88
C ALA A 242 -3.06 0.37 17.05
N TRP A 243 -2.51 1.28 17.87
CA TRP A 243 -1.09 1.32 18.21
C TRP A 243 -0.62 0.01 18.85
N ARG A 244 -1.38 -0.52 19.81
CA ARG A 244 -1.13 -1.83 20.40
C ARG A 244 -1.22 -2.95 19.34
N CYS A 245 -2.23 -2.93 18.47
CA CYS A 245 -2.30 -3.90 17.37
C CYS A 245 -1.05 -3.86 16.49
N ARG A 246 -0.46 -2.69 16.24
CA ARG A 246 0.81 -2.57 15.50
C ARG A 246 1.96 -3.22 16.28
N LEU A 247 2.14 -2.87 17.56
CA LEU A 247 3.22 -3.39 18.39
C LEU A 247 3.15 -4.92 18.56
N GLU A 248 1.94 -5.47 18.60
CA GLU A 248 1.69 -6.92 18.71
C GLU A 248 1.72 -7.65 17.35
N GLY A 249 1.96 -6.93 16.24
CA GLY A 249 1.99 -7.51 14.90
C GLY A 249 0.63 -8.03 14.43
N HIS A 250 -0.46 -7.45 14.93
CA HIS A 250 -1.85 -7.79 14.57
C HIS A 250 -2.38 -6.98 13.38
N VAL A 251 -1.59 -6.03 12.87
CA VAL A 251 -1.91 -5.27 11.66
C VAL A 251 -1.37 -6.00 10.43
N TYR A 252 -2.27 -6.40 9.53
CA TYR A 252 -1.88 -6.99 8.25
C TYR A 252 -1.40 -5.90 7.27
N CYS A 253 -0.13 -5.97 6.91
CA CYS A 253 0.59 -5.13 5.95
C CYS A 253 1.09 -5.92 4.72
N GLY A 254 0.37 -6.98 4.32
CA GLY A 254 0.73 -7.76 3.14
C GLY A 254 1.94 -8.67 3.38
N ARG A 255 2.89 -8.68 2.45
CA ARG A 255 4.10 -9.53 2.53
C ARG A 255 5.08 -9.12 3.64
N ALA A 256 4.96 -7.91 4.16
CA ALA A 256 5.75 -7.46 5.31
C ALA A 256 5.18 -7.96 6.66
N SER A 257 4.03 -8.63 6.66
CA SER A 257 3.44 -9.19 7.87
C SER A 257 4.09 -10.49 8.29
N ALA A 258 4.36 -10.60 9.58
CA ALA A 258 4.48 -11.92 10.20
C ALA A 258 3.08 -12.57 10.28
N PHE A 259 3.01 -13.88 10.07
CA PHE A 259 1.81 -14.65 10.38
C PHE A 259 2.10 -15.62 11.52
N ARG A 260 1.13 -15.77 12.42
CA ARG A 260 1.23 -16.69 13.55
C ARG A 260 0.88 -18.10 13.09
N VAL A 261 1.69 -19.07 13.53
CA VAL A 261 1.42 -20.49 13.36
C VAL A 261 1.17 -21.08 14.73
N GLU A 262 0.01 -21.68 14.93
CA GLU A 262 -0.34 -22.33 16.19
C GLU A 262 0.47 -23.61 16.37
N ARG A 263 1.17 -23.74 17.51
CA ARG A 263 1.97 -24.95 17.80
C ARG A 263 1.13 -26.21 17.80
N GLN A 264 -0.10 -26.14 18.30
CA GLN A 264 -1.06 -27.25 18.31
C GLN A 264 -1.34 -27.80 16.91
N ALA A 265 -1.33 -26.96 15.86
CA ALA A 265 -1.50 -27.42 14.49
C ALA A 265 -0.28 -28.24 14.02
N LEU A 266 0.93 -27.83 14.40
CA LEU A 266 2.15 -28.59 14.10
C LEU A 266 2.23 -29.88 14.92
N ASP A 267 1.73 -29.84 16.16
CA ASP A 267 1.64 -31.01 17.05
C ASP A 267 0.67 -32.06 16.49
N ALA A 268 -0.47 -31.64 15.94
CA ALA A 268 -1.44 -32.52 15.28
C ALA A 268 -0.85 -33.28 14.07
N LEU A 269 0.24 -32.77 13.49
CA LEU A 269 0.96 -33.39 12.37
C LEU A 269 2.15 -34.25 12.82
N LYS A 270 2.51 -34.28 14.11
CA LYS A 270 3.61 -35.12 14.61
C LYS A 270 3.29 -36.62 14.41
N GLY A 271 4.31 -37.38 14.01
CA GLY A 271 4.20 -38.83 13.79
C GLY A 271 3.42 -39.25 12.54
N ALA A 272 2.86 -38.31 11.77
CA ALA A 272 2.12 -38.62 10.56
C ALA A 272 3.07 -38.96 9.38
N PRO A 273 2.70 -39.92 8.50
CA PRO A 273 3.42 -40.13 7.25
C PRO A 273 3.33 -38.87 6.38
N ASN A 274 4.41 -38.53 5.66
CA ASN A 274 4.52 -37.31 4.84
C ASN A 274 4.30 -36.01 5.63
N ARG A 275 4.61 -35.99 6.94
CA ARG A 275 4.49 -34.79 7.81
C ARG A 275 5.11 -33.54 7.18
N SER A 276 6.31 -33.65 6.61
CA SER A 276 7.01 -32.50 6.03
C SER A 276 6.19 -31.82 4.94
N ASP A 277 5.54 -32.60 4.06
CA ASP A 277 4.72 -32.09 2.97
C ASP A 277 3.44 -31.43 3.50
N ALA A 278 2.80 -32.03 4.51
CA ALA A 278 1.62 -31.47 5.15
C ALA A 278 1.94 -30.16 5.88
N VAL A 279 3.10 -30.09 6.57
CA VAL A 279 3.57 -28.85 7.21
C VAL A 279 3.86 -27.78 6.17
N ALA A 280 4.60 -28.11 5.10
CA ALA A 280 4.90 -27.16 4.03
C ALA A 280 3.61 -26.60 3.42
N LEU A 281 2.65 -27.47 3.06
CA LEU A 281 1.37 -27.04 2.53
C LEU A 281 0.60 -26.18 3.54
N PHE A 282 0.53 -26.56 4.81
CA PHE A 282 -0.18 -25.79 5.84
C PHE A 282 0.40 -24.39 6.04
N ILE A 283 1.73 -24.28 6.07
CA ILE A 283 2.42 -23.00 6.20
C ILE A 283 2.14 -22.11 4.98
N THR A 284 2.21 -22.67 3.76
CA THR A 284 1.84 -21.94 2.54
C THR A 284 0.39 -21.45 2.60
N LEU A 285 -0.54 -22.28 3.08
CA LEU A 285 -1.94 -21.86 3.20
C LEU A 285 -2.12 -20.78 4.28
N GLN A 286 -1.41 -20.85 5.41
CA GLN A 286 -1.44 -19.80 6.43
C GLN A 286 -0.86 -18.47 5.91
N ASP A 287 0.23 -18.52 5.14
CA ASP A 287 0.80 -17.35 4.46
C ASP A 287 -0.21 -16.69 3.51
N GLN A 288 -0.91 -17.49 2.70
CA GLN A 288 -1.83 -16.99 1.68
C GLN A 288 -3.21 -16.59 2.22
N HIS A 289 -3.71 -17.27 3.25
CA HIS A 289 -5.11 -17.19 3.68
C HIS A 289 -5.31 -16.99 5.19
N GLY A 290 -4.27 -17.14 6.01
CA GLY A 290 -4.39 -17.06 7.47
C GLY A 290 -4.86 -15.71 8.01
N HIS A 291 -4.67 -14.64 7.24
CA HIS A 291 -5.18 -13.30 7.55
C HIS A 291 -6.69 -13.12 7.29
N ARG A 292 -7.38 -14.15 6.74
CA ARG A 292 -8.82 -14.11 6.43
C ARG A 292 -9.54 -15.29 7.11
N PRO A 293 -9.86 -15.19 8.41
CA PRO A 293 -10.57 -16.25 9.12
C PRO A 293 -11.86 -16.66 8.40
N GLY A 294 -12.04 -17.98 8.20
CA GLY A 294 -13.23 -18.53 7.55
C GLY A 294 -13.32 -18.33 6.03
N TYR A 295 -12.34 -17.68 5.40
CA TYR A 295 -12.34 -17.48 3.95
C TYR A 295 -12.24 -18.81 3.19
N ALA A 296 -13.13 -18.99 2.22
CA ALA A 296 -13.14 -20.15 1.34
C ALA A 296 -12.24 -19.92 0.11
N PHE A 297 -11.38 -20.88 -0.20
CA PHE A 297 -10.45 -20.84 -1.33
C PHE A 297 -10.44 -22.16 -2.10
N ALA A 298 -10.10 -22.09 -3.39
CA ALA A 298 -9.81 -23.28 -4.18
C ALA A 298 -8.40 -23.79 -3.83
N LEU A 299 -8.23 -25.11 -3.78
CA LEU A 299 -6.95 -25.75 -3.51
C LEU A 299 -6.58 -26.65 -4.69
N ASP A 300 -6.04 -26.02 -5.74
CA ASP A 300 -5.68 -26.66 -7.00
C ASP A 300 -4.16 -26.83 -7.12
N HIS A 301 -3.72 -28.05 -7.46
CA HIS A 301 -2.30 -28.39 -7.54
C HIS A 301 -1.60 -27.65 -8.69
N THR A 302 -2.21 -27.66 -9.88
CA THR A 302 -1.63 -27.03 -11.08
C THR A 302 -1.48 -25.54 -10.89
N GLY A 303 -2.52 -24.85 -10.43
CA GLY A 303 -2.47 -23.41 -10.17
C GLY A 303 -1.47 -23.03 -9.07
N MET A 304 -1.32 -23.84 -8.02
CA MET A 304 -0.29 -23.59 -7.01
C MET A 304 1.13 -23.81 -7.51
N LEU A 305 1.34 -24.80 -8.39
CA LEU A 305 2.65 -25.06 -9.00
C LEU A 305 3.05 -23.92 -9.95
N GLU A 306 2.14 -23.49 -10.83
CA GLU A 306 2.37 -22.37 -11.76
C GLU A 306 2.64 -21.04 -11.02
N ALA A 307 2.01 -20.83 -9.88
CA ALA A 307 2.24 -19.67 -9.01
C ALA A 307 3.50 -19.77 -8.13
N GLY A 308 4.24 -20.89 -8.20
CA GLY A 308 5.44 -21.12 -7.38
C GLY A 308 5.15 -21.31 -5.89
N HIS A 309 3.93 -21.72 -5.52
CA HIS A 309 3.52 -21.94 -4.12
C HIS A 309 3.77 -23.37 -3.61
N THR A 310 4.11 -24.30 -4.50
CA THR A 310 4.43 -25.69 -4.15
C THR A 310 5.38 -26.28 -5.19
N ASP A 311 6.29 -27.14 -4.74
CA ASP A 311 7.13 -28.01 -5.56
C ASP A 311 6.67 -29.48 -5.51
N LEU A 312 5.69 -29.78 -4.63
CA LEU A 312 5.14 -31.12 -4.46
C LEU A 312 4.58 -31.68 -5.76
N THR A 313 4.83 -32.97 -6.01
CA THR A 313 4.14 -33.70 -7.07
C THR A 313 2.64 -33.82 -6.75
N ARG A 314 1.80 -34.02 -7.77
CA ARG A 314 0.34 -34.10 -7.60
C ARG A 314 -0.09 -35.13 -6.54
N ARG A 315 0.61 -36.28 -6.48
CA ARG A 315 0.37 -37.32 -5.47
C ARG A 315 0.73 -36.87 -4.05
N ARG A 316 1.90 -36.24 -3.88
CA ARG A 316 2.36 -35.71 -2.58
C ARG A 316 1.46 -34.58 -2.08
N PHE A 317 1.07 -33.69 -2.98
CA PHE A 317 0.11 -32.62 -2.71
C PHE A 317 -1.24 -33.15 -2.23
N ALA A 318 -1.80 -34.16 -2.93
CA ALA A 318 -3.06 -34.78 -2.52
C ALA A 318 -2.95 -35.43 -1.13
N ALA A 319 -1.88 -36.18 -0.87
CA ALA A 319 -1.64 -36.79 0.44
C ALA A 319 -1.48 -35.74 1.55
N ALA A 320 -0.77 -34.64 1.30
CA ALA A 320 -0.63 -33.53 2.23
C ALA A 320 -1.98 -32.87 2.54
N ARG A 321 -2.79 -32.58 1.51
CA ARG A 321 -4.15 -32.04 1.67
C ARG A 321 -5.03 -32.98 2.51
N ASP A 322 -5.03 -34.27 2.18
CA ASP A 322 -5.88 -35.25 2.85
C ASP A 322 -5.45 -35.44 4.32
N MET A 323 -4.15 -35.30 4.61
CA MET A 323 -3.63 -35.21 5.98
C MET A 323 -4.14 -33.97 6.73
N LEU A 324 -4.12 -32.79 6.10
CA LEU A 324 -4.64 -31.57 6.73
C LEU A 324 -6.15 -31.66 7.00
N LEU A 325 -6.91 -32.31 6.12
CA LEU A 325 -8.33 -32.61 6.32
C LEU A 325 -8.54 -33.58 7.49
N SER A 326 -7.78 -34.68 7.54
CA SER A 326 -7.94 -35.70 8.59
C SER A 326 -7.55 -35.20 9.99
N ARG A 327 -6.62 -34.23 10.07
CA ARG A 327 -6.23 -33.57 11.32
C ARG A 327 -7.08 -32.35 11.67
N GLY A 328 -8.11 -32.03 10.86
CA GLY A 328 -9.01 -30.91 11.11
C GLY A 328 -8.36 -29.53 10.96
N LEU A 329 -7.19 -29.44 10.30
CA LEU A 329 -6.50 -28.18 9.99
C LEU A 329 -7.04 -27.53 8.70
N LEU A 330 -7.70 -28.34 7.87
CA LEU A 330 -8.42 -27.91 6.68
C LEU A 330 -9.85 -28.45 6.76
N GLN A 331 -10.82 -27.68 6.28
CA GLN A 331 -12.21 -28.10 6.15
C GLN A 331 -12.71 -27.86 4.73
N VAL A 332 -13.64 -28.68 4.28
CA VAL A 332 -14.37 -28.44 3.02
C VAL A 332 -15.39 -27.33 3.27
N ALA A 333 -15.29 -26.24 2.53
CA ALA A 333 -16.24 -25.13 2.60
C ALA A 333 -17.44 -25.36 1.66
N ALA A 334 -17.17 -25.86 0.45
CA ALA A 334 -18.20 -26.28 -0.49
C ALA A 334 -17.73 -27.49 -1.30
N ASN A 335 -18.63 -28.43 -1.55
CA ASN A 335 -18.37 -29.61 -2.37
C ASN A 335 -18.24 -29.24 -3.85
N HIS A 336 -17.52 -30.07 -4.61
CA HIS A 336 -17.40 -29.94 -6.05
C HIS A 336 -18.76 -30.14 -6.73
N CYS A 337 -19.13 -29.22 -7.62
CA CYS A 337 -20.25 -29.38 -8.54
C CYS A 337 -19.72 -29.22 -9.97
N ALA A 338 -19.73 -30.32 -10.74
CA ALA A 338 -19.24 -30.34 -12.11
C ALA A 338 -19.89 -29.23 -12.95
N GLY A 339 -19.08 -28.46 -13.68
CA GLY A 339 -19.52 -27.33 -14.51
C GLY A 339 -20.02 -26.09 -13.76
N ARG A 340 -20.11 -26.13 -12.42
CA ARG A 340 -20.68 -25.03 -11.63
C ARG A 340 -19.69 -24.41 -10.65
N ARG A 341 -19.04 -25.23 -9.80
CA ARG A 341 -18.17 -24.75 -8.72
C ARG A 341 -17.10 -25.79 -8.37
N ALA A 342 -15.84 -25.37 -8.35
CA ALA A 342 -14.74 -26.18 -7.82
C ALA A 342 -14.95 -26.45 -6.32
N ARG A 343 -14.40 -27.57 -5.81
CA ARG A 343 -14.36 -27.82 -4.36
C ARG A 343 -13.54 -26.72 -3.70
N THR A 344 -14.10 -26.11 -2.66
CA THR A 344 -13.40 -25.07 -1.89
C THR A 344 -13.14 -25.55 -0.48
N TYR A 345 -12.10 -24.98 0.12
CA TYR A 345 -11.60 -25.31 1.43
C TYR A 345 -11.49 -24.04 2.26
N ARG A 346 -11.43 -24.20 3.57
CA ARG A 346 -11.10 -23.13 4.52
C ARG A 346 -10.13 -23.67 5.56
N LEU A 347 -9.23 -22.81 6.03
CA LEU A 347 -8.38 -23.14 7.16
C LEU A 347 -9.25 -23.24 8.42
N ALA A 348 -9.00 -24.28 9.21
CA ALA A 348 -9.66 -24.51 10.47
C ALA A 348 -8.65 -24.36 11.60
N ARG A 349 -9.10 -23.80 12.73
CA ARG A 349 -8.31 -23.82 13.95
C ARG A 349 -8.46 -25.18 14.61
N PRO A 350 -7.38 -25.77 15.14
CA PRO A 350 -7.50 -26.93 16.00
C PRO A 350 -8.46 -26.57 17.14
N LEU A 351 -9.63 -27.21 17.18
CA LEU A 351 -10.47 -27.13 18.36
C LEU A 351 -9.72 -27.89 19.45
N THR A 352 -9.13 -27.18 20.39
CA THR A 352 -8.81 -27.80 21.67
C THR A 352 -10.14 -28.26 22.24
N PRO A 353 -10.34 -29.54 22.59
CA PRO A 353 -11.46 -29.91 23.43
C PRO A 353 -11.19 -29.29 24.80
N SER A 354 -11.57 -28.03 24.97
CA SER A 354 -11.63 -27.42 26.29
C SER A 354 -12.72 -28.17 27.05
N ALA A 355 -12.35 -28.73 28.20
CA ALA A 355 -13.24 -29.44 29.12
C ALA A 355 -14.41 -28.57 29.67
N ASN A 356 -14.59 -27.35 29.16
CA ASN A 356 -15.48 -26.33 29.70
C ASN A 356 -16.57 -25.85 28.73
N VAL A 357 -16.75 -26.49 27.56
CA VAL A 357 -17.90 -26.19 26.69
C VAL A 357 -18.99 -27.20 26.96
N THR A 358 -19.90 -26.86 27.88
CA THR A 358 -21.18 -27.57 28.02
C THR A 358 -21.91 -27.46 26.67
N PRO A 359 -22.31 -28.58 26.05
CA PRO A 359 -23.14 -28.53 24.86
C PRO A 359 -24.43 -27.78 25.21
N LEU A 360 -24.76 -26.71 24.49
CA LEU A 360 -26.08 -26.09 24.54
C LEU A 360 -27.10 -27.18 24.21
N HIS A 361 -27.77 -27.69 25.24
CA HIS A 361 -28.86 -28.63 25.10
C HIS A 361 -29.98 -27.91 24.37
N GLY A 362 -30.26 -28.36 23.15
CA GLY A 362 -31.46 -27.94 22.44
C GLY A 362 -32.67 -28.33 23.29
N GLY A 363 -33.51 -27.35 23.60
CA GLY A 363 -34.75 -27.56 24.33
C GLY A 363 -35.65 -28.52 23.58
N GLY A 364 -35.67 -29.77 24.01
CA GLY A 364 -36.76 -30.69 23.73
C GLY A 364 -37.96 -30.24 24.54
N GLY A 365 -38.88 -29.54 23.89
CA GLY A 365 -40.21 -29.29 24.44
C GLY A 365 -40.92 -30.61 24.64
N ALA A 366 -41.08 -31.01 25.90
CA ALA A 366 -42.06 -32.00 26.30
C ALA A 366 -43.44 -31.36 26.18
N GLY A 367 -44.19 -31.74 25.13
CA GLY A 367 -45.63 -31.56 25.09
C GLY A 367 -46.25 -32.67 25.93
N GLY A 368 -46.77 -32.31 27.09
CA GLY A 368 -47.58 -33.19 27.93
C GLY A 368 -49.01 -33.28 27.39
N GLU A 369 -49.51 -34.51 27.33
CA GLU A 369 -50.93 -34.83 27.38
C GLU A 369 -51.45 -34.56 28.79
N VAL A 370 -52.46 -33.70 28.93
CA VAL A 370 -53.73 -33.95 29.64
C VAL A 370 -54.82 -33.15 28.94
#